data_AF-A0A939XPA3-F1
#
_entry.id   AF-A0A939XPA3-F1
#
_cell.length_a   1.000
_cell.length_b   1.000
_cell.length_c   1.000
_cell.angle_alpha   90.00
_cell.angle_beta   90.00
_cell.angle_gamma   90.00
#
_symmetry.space_group_name_H-M   'P 1'
#
loop_
_entity.id
_entity.type
_entity.pdbx_description
1 polymer ?
#
loop_
_entity_poly.entity_id
_entity_poly.type
_entity_poly.pdbx_seq_one_letter_code
_entity_poly.pdbx_strand_id
1 'polypeptide(L)'
;MKKLLLLLSVFALCSQGVNAESITAAQAEVIAKQQFSASSAKMTLSYAAMGTRGQADYYVFNRGNNEGFVIVSGDDVAGPVLGYSD
;
A
#
# COMPACT_ATOMS: atom_id res chain seq x y z
N MET A 1 -27.81 -2.79 36.57
CA MET A 1 -28.06 -3.69 35.43
C MET A 1 -27.94 -2.98 34.08
N LYS A 2 -28.88 -2.10 33.69
CA LYS A 2 -28.89 -1.46 32.35
C LYS A 2 -27.64 -0.62 32.02
N LYS A 3 -27.12 0.16 32.99
CA LYS A 3 -25.89 0.95 32.82
C LYS A 3 -24.62 0.10 32.68
N LEU A 4 -24.59 -1.05 33.36
CA LEU A 4 -23.48 -2.02 33.27
C LEU A 4 -23.50 -2.73 31.91
N LEU A 5 -24.69 -3.11 31.42
CA LEU A 5 -24.88 -3.63 30.07
C LEU A 5 -24.43 -2.63 28.99
N LEU A 6 -24.76 -1.34 29.17
CA LEU A 6 -24.34 -0.29 28.25
C LEU A 6 -22.80 -0.14 28.21
N LEU A 7 -22.15 -0.15 29.38
CA LEU A 7 -20.68 -0.10 29.48
C LEU A 7 -20.00 -1.30 28.82
N LEU A 8 -20.54 -2.51 29.02
CA LEU A 8 -20.03 -3.72 28.35
C LEU A 8 -20.16 -3.63 26.82
N SER A 9 -21.29 -3.11 26.31
CA SER A 9 -21.48 -2.96 24.86
C SER A 9 -20.51 -1.98 24.22
N VAL A 10 -20.18 -0.88 24.92
CA VAL A 10 -19.20 0.10 24.42
C VAL A 10 -17.80 -0.51 24.41
N PHE A 11 -17.43 -1.24 25.46
CA PHE A 11 -16.12 -1.90 25.54
C PHE A 11 -15.92 -2.95 24.43
N ALA A 12 -16.97 -3.70 24.09
CA ALA A 12 -16.93 -4.70 23.02
C ALA A 12 -16.79 -4.09 21.60
N LEU A 13 -17.22 -2.85 21.38
CA LEU A 13 -17.05 -2.16 20.10
C LEU A 13 -15.63 -1.58 19.93
N CYS A 14 -14.99 -1.20 21.03
CA CYS A 14 -13.63 -0.63 21.02
C CYS A 14 -12.51 -1.68 20.88
N SER A 15 -12.81 -2.98 20.99
CA SER A 15 -11.80 -4.05 20.88
C SER A 15 -11.47 -4.48 19.45
N GLN A 16 -12.08 -3.85 18.45
CA GLN A 16 -11.79 -4.16 17.04
C GLN A 16 -10.44 -3.54 16.66
N GLY A 17 -9.41 -4.37 16.50
CA GLY A 17 -8.09 -3.94 16.06
C GLY A 17 -8.10 -3.54 14.58
N VAL A 18 -7.46 -2.41 14.24
CA VAL A 18 -7.15 -2.03 12.87
C VAL A 18 -5.79 -2.65 12.54
N ASN A 19 -5.76 -3.64 11.64
CA ASN A 19 -4.50 -4.23 11.17
C ASN A 19 -4.06 -3.50 9.90
N ALA A 20 -2.75 -3.32 9.76
CA ALA A 20 -2.13 -2.91 8.51
C ALA A 20 -2.52 -3.86 7.38
N GLU A 21 -3.01 -3.31 6.26
CA GLU A 21 -3.40 -4.07 5.09
C GLU A 21 -2.24 -4.06 4.07
N SER A 22 -1.91 -5.24 3.56
CA SER A 22 -0.92 -5.37 2.49
C SER A 22 -1.49 -4.85 1.17
N ILE A 23 -0.75 -3.96 0.51
CA ILE A 23 -1.05 -3.48 -0.83
C ILE A 23 -0.68 -4.57 -1.85
N THR A 24 -1.61 -4.90 -2.74
CA THR A 24 -1.37 -5.85 -3.83
C THR A 24 -0.57 -5.21 -4.97
N ALA A 25 0.10 -6.03 -5.80
CA ALA A 25 0.81 -5.53 -6.97
C ALA A 25 -0.08 -4.72 -7.94
N ALA A 26 -1.37 -5.08 -8.07
CA ALA A 26 -2.33 -4.36 -8.90
C ALA A 26 -2.67 -2.97 -8.32
N GLN A 27 -2.88 -2.87 -7.01
CA GLN A 27 -3.06 -1.57 -6.34
C GLN A 27 -1.80 -0.72 -6.44
N ALA A 28 -0.63 -1.33 -6.26
CA ALA A 28 0.65 -0.65 -6.39
C ALA A 28 0.89 -0.12 -7.81
N GLU A 29 0.44 -0.83 -8.85
CA GLU A 29 0.50 -0.35 -10.24
C GLU A 29 -0.37 0.90 -10.46
N VAL A 30 -1.55 0.98 -9.82
CA VAL A 30 -2.41 2.17 -9.89
C VAL A 30 -1.70 3.36 -9.24
N ILE A 31 -1.10 3.18 -8.07
CA ILE A 31 -0.31 4.21 -7.38
C ILE A 31 0.87 4.65 -8.26
N ALA A 32 1.57 3.69 -8.87
CA ALA A 32 2.70 3.97 -9.76
C ALA A 32 2.28 4.81 -10.98
N LYS A 33 1.12 4.51 -11.60
CA LYS A 33 0.55 5.32 -12.70
C LYS A 33 0.18 6.73 -12.25
N GLN A 34 -0.37 6.86 -11.04
CA GLN A 34 -0.74 8.16 -10.48
C GLN A 34 0.47 9.06 -10.23
N GLN A 35 1.61 8.51 -9.81
CA GLN A 35 2.84 9.28 -9.61
C GLN A 35 3.30 9.99 -10.89
N PHE A 36 3.08 9.37 -12.05
CA PHE A 36 3.50 9.89 -13.34
C PHE A 36 2.32 10.29 -14.24
N SER A 37 1.19 10.72 -13.65
CA SER A 37 -0.10 10.98 -14.34
C SER A 37 -0.07 11.83 -15.63
N ALA A 38 1.02 12.55 -15.91
CA ALA A 38 1.23 13.28 -17.15
C ALA A 38 1.79 12.43 -18.31
N SER A 39 2.25 11.20 -18.03
CA SER A 39 2.91 10.32 -18.98
C SER A 39 2.00 9.17 -19.41
N SER A 40 1.92 8.95 -20.72
CA SER A 40 1.29 7.75 -21.31
C SER A 40 2.21 6.52 -21.28
N ALA A 41 3.40 6.65 -20.67
CA ALA A 41 4.38 5.58 -20.59
C ALA A 41 3.83 4.37 -19.84
N LYS A 42 4.16 3.18 -20.36
CA LYS A 42 3.79 1.91 -19.73
C LYS A 42 4.55 1.75 -18.42
N MET A 43 3.81 1.52 -17.34
CA MET A 43 4.39 1.06 -16.07
C MET A 43 4.59 -0.45 -16.12
N THR A 44 5.81 -0.91 -15.81
CA THR A 44 6.13 -2.34 -15.79
C THR A 44 6.71 -2.70 -14.43
N LEU A 45 6.13 -3.71 -13.78
CA LEU A 45 6.67 -4.24 -12.52
C LEU A 45 8.08 -4.81 -12.77
N SER A 46 9.09 -4.21 -12.14
CA SER A 46 10.49 -4.63 -12.25
C SER A 46 10.93 -5.48 -11.07
N TYR A 47 10.38 -5.20 -9.88
CA TYR A 47 10.76 -5.91 -8.66
C TYR A 47 9.64 -5.86 -7.61
N ALA A 48 9.51 -6.94 -6.84
CA ALA A 48 8.67 -7.00 -5.64
C ALA A 48 9.55 -7.53 -4.50
N ALA A 49 9.74 -6.72 -3.47
CA ALA A 49 10.55 -7.07 -2.31
C ALA A 49 9.70 -7.86 -1.33
N MET A 50 9.83 -9.18 -1.30
CA MET A 50 9.01 -10.01 -0.42
C MET A 50 9.47 -9.88 1.05
N GLY A 51 8.53 -9.51 1.92
CA GLY A 51 8.72 -9.48 3.35
C GLY A 51 8.54 -10.85 4.02
N THR A 52 8.77 -10.89 5.33
CA THR A 52 8.71 -12.12 6.13
C THR A 52 7.30 -12.71 6.27
N ARG A 53 6.27 -11.92 5.98
CA ARG A 53 4.85 -12.31 6.06
C ARG A 53 4.30 -12.87 4.74
N GLY A 54 5.15 -13.02 3.73
CA GLY A 54 4.75 -13.53 2.40
C GLY A 54 4.03 -12.51 1.51
N GLN A 55 3.92 -11.26 1.96
CA GLN A 55 3.51 -10.11 1.16
C GLN A 55 4.73 -9.27 0.78
N ALA A 56 4.62 -8.42 -0.24
CA ALA A 56 5.73 -7.52 -0.57
C ALA A 56 5.80 -6.37 0.44
N ASP A 57 7.00 -6.00 0.86
CA ASP A 57 7.26 -4.78 1.65
C ASP A 57 7.24 -3.54 0.74
N TYR A 58 7.65 -3.68 -0.52
CA TYR A 58 7.54 -2.65 -1.56
C TYR A 58 7.60 -3.23 -2.98
N TYR A 59 7.13 -2.44 -3.94
CA TYR A 59 7.13 -2.72 -5.37
C TYR A 59 7.95 -1.67 -6.13
N VAL A 60 8.67 -2.07 -7.17
CA VAL A 60 9.39 -1.15 -8.06
C VAL A 60 8.79 -1.27 -9.45
N PHE A 61 8.30 -0.15 -9.99
CA PHE A 61 7.80 -0.06 -11.35
C PHE A 61 8.69 0.86 -12.18
N ASN A 62 9.16 0.35 -13.32
CA ASN A 62 9.86 1.16 -14.30
C ASN A 62 8.86 1.86 -15.23
N ARG A 63 9.18 3.10 -15.60
CA ARG A 63 8.44 3.89 -16.58
C ARG A 63 9.13 3.76 -17.93
N GLY A 64 8.38 3.32 -18.94
CA GLY A 64 8.86 3.26 -20.33
C GLY A 64 10.17 2.48 -20.48
N ASN A 65 11.03 2.91 -21.40
CA ASN A 65 12.36 2.35 -21.59
C ASN A 65 13.42 3.35 -21.13
N ASN A 66 13.94 3.15 -19.91
CA ASN A 66 14.86 4.08 -19.23
C ASN A 66 14.28 5.49 -18.96
N GLU A 67 12.97 5.60 -18.72
CA GLU A 67 12.33 6.87 -18.36
C GLU A 67 12.09 6.96 -16.85
N GLY A 68 12.96 6.37 -16.03
CA GLY A 68 12.84 6.41 -14.58
C GLY A 68 11.98 5.30 -13.96
N PHE A 69 11.71 5.43 -12.67
CA PHE A 69 11.06 4.41 -11.85
C PHE A 69 10.35 5.01 -10.63
N VAL A 70 9.46 4.24 -10.03
CA VAL A 70 8.82 4.54 -8.75
C VAL A 70 8.85 3.31 -7.84
N ILE A 71 9.14 3.54 -6.57
CA ILE A 71 9.07 2.56 -5.49
C ILE A 71 7.79 2.84 -4.70
N VAL A 72 6.89 1.86 -4.68
CA VAL A 72 5.56 1.92 -4.06
C VAL A 72 5.55 1.06 -2.81
N SER A 73 4.97 1.54 -1.71
CA SER A 73 4.82 0.77 -0.48
C SER A 73 3.99 -0.50 -0.70
N GLY A 74 4.35 -1.59 -0.03
CA GLY A 74 3.58 -2.83 0.01
C GLY A 74 2.57 -2.90 1.16
N ASP A 75 2.43 -1.83 1.93
CA ASP A 75 1.56 -1.74 3.10
C ASP A 75 0.91 -0.35 3.18
N ASP A 76 -0.33 -0.30 3.69
CA ASP A 76 -1.14 0.92 3.79
C ASP A 76 -0.77 1.84 4.95
N VAL A 77 0.07 1.38 5.88
CA VAL A 77 0.58 2.19 6.99
C VAL A 77 1.69 3.15 6.55
N ALA A 78 2.44 2.80 5.50
CA ALA A 78 3.51 3.65 4.97
C ALA A 78 2.98 4.63 3.91
N GLY A 79 3.77 5.67 3.62
CA GLY A 79 3.48 6.55 2.49
C GLY A 79 3.43 5.75 1.18
N PRO A 80 2.46 6.00 0.28
CA PRO A 80 2.25 5.15 -0.90
C PRO A 80 3.44 5.14 -1.86
N VAL A 81 4.20 6.24 -1.95
CA VAL A 81 5.45 6.33 -2.73
C VAL A 81 6.62 6.50 -1.79
N LEU A 82 7.57 5.56 -1.85
CA LEU A 82 8.78 5.56 -1.01
C LEU A 82 9.95 6.28 -1.68
N GLY A 83 9.94 6.37 -3.02
CA GLY A 83 10.95 7.06 -3.81
C GLY A 83 10.67 6.95 -5.30
N TYR A 84 11.21 7.88 -6.09
CA TYR A 84 11.08 7.86 -7.55
C TYR A 84 12.25 8.59 -8.21
N SER A 85 12.46 8.30 -9.49
CA SER A 85 13.29 9.07 -10.41
C SER A 85 12.54 9.20 -11.73
N ASP A 86 12.71 10.34 -12.39
CA ASP A 86 12.35 10.50 -13.80
C ASP A 86 13.39 9.89 -14.74
#